data_AF-A0A9J7F4J4-F1
#
_entry.id   AF-A0A9J7F4J4-F1
#
_cell.length_a   1.000
_cell.length_b   1.000
_cell.length_c   1.000
_cell.angle_alpha   90.00
_cell.angle_beta   90.00
_cell.angle_gamma   90.00
#
_symmetry.space_group_name_H-M   'P 1'
#
loop_
_entity.id
_entity.type
_entity.pdbx_description
1 polymer ?
#
loop_
_entity_poly.entity_id
_entity_poly.type
_entity_poly.pdbx_seq_one_letter_code
_entity_poly.pdbx_strand_id
1 'polypeptide(L)'
;MAGLWTPGATTPAVTPADSTADSEKNTEFQENEKILSQDLLSPDQITDLLSEADMDGIQEKMKVFLNFKNLRTCLRDAILLDYYVSGFFWAKTMDFSINQHSKFMTLLDLLLHNLQTLHMSLGDSIKWLGEVMAEIGPNHSQKNQELHVFDVKEANAIIDYLKTSLFQHYRLYEFMFYSTREEIVIGTEQTVEVCKSADHPFPAPLEEGISLDIYSAFIDRLPTPESEGKVLDQEQSPQDLQPESEAAEADSLAGFTIDDVKSALARVTDEVLLNIQKEINEKLQAQEEAFNTRIEKLKKA
;
A
#
# COMPACT_ATOMS: atom_id res chain seq x y z
N MET A 1 36.94 -35.24 -81.00
CA MET A 1 35.48 -34.97 -81.06
C MET A 1 35.09 -34.48 -79.67
N ALA A 2 35.05 -33.17 -79.40
CA ALA A 2 33.96 -32.20 -79.69
C ALA A 2 32.66 -32.60 -78.96
N GLY A 3 31.96 -31.78 -78.16
CA GLY A 3 32.04 -30.39 -77.68
C GLY A 3 31.02 -30.25 -76.51
N LEU A 4 31.25 -29.45 -75.46
CA LEU A 4 30.86 -28.03 -75.27
C LEU A 4 29.38 -27.70 -75.61
N TRP A 5 28.53 -27.43 -74.59
CA TRP A 5 28.06 -26.09 -74.20
C TRP A 5 26.97 -26.10 -73.10
N THR A 6 27.06 -25.15 -72.17
CA THR A 6 26.03 -24.67 -71.21
C THR A 6 25.14 -23.59 -71.88
N PRO A 7 24.01 -23.14 -71.28
CA PRO A 7 24.05 -22.01 -70.32
C PRO A 7 22.98 -22.04 -69.21
N GLY A 8 23.22 -21.26 -68.15
CA GLY A 8 22.28 -21.04 -67.04
C GLY A 8 21.21 -19.98 -67.31
N ALA A 9 20.23 -19.91 -66.40
CA ALA A 9 19.30 -18.81 -66.22
C ALA A 9 18.93 -18.68 -64.72
N THR A 10 18.56 -17.47 -64.33
CA THR A 10 18.68 -16.87 -63.01
C THR A 10 17.33 -16.73 -62.29
N THR A 11 17.37 -16.64 -60.95
CA THR A 11 16.40 -16.07 -59.96
C THR A 11 15.13 -16.85 -59.57
N PRO A 12 14.56 -16.62 -58.35
CA PRO A 12 14.93 -15.63 -57.33
C PRO A 12 15.21 -16.19 -55.93
N ALA A 13 15.85 -15.34 -55.13
CA ALA A 13 15.97 -15.44 -53.69
C ALA A 13 14.58 -15.53 -53.03
N VAL A 14 14.38 -16.55 -52.19
CA VAL A 14 13.34 -16.57 -51.18
C VAL A 14 14.01 -16.18 -49.87
N THR A 15 13.83 -14.92 -49.49
CA THR A 15 14.04 -14.45 -48.12
C THR A 15 13.13 -15.26 -47.20
N PRO A 16 13.62 -15.93 -46.14
CA PRO A 16 12.74 -16.31 -45.05
C PRO A 16 12.54 -15.05 -44.20
N ALA A 17 11.55 -14.25 -44.59
CA ALA A 17 10.88 -13.36 -43.65
C ALA A 17 9.81 -14.20 -42.95
N ASP A 18 9.66 -13.98 -41.64
CA ASP A 18 8.72 -14.61 -40.72
C ASP A 18 9.02 -16.06 -40.30
N SER A 19 9.91 -16.18 -39.31
CA SER A 19 9.84 -17.26 -38.31
C SER A 19 10.03 -16.75 -36.89
N THR A 20 10.08 -15.43 -36.70
CA THR A 20 10.27 -14.79 -35.39
C THR A 20 8.96 -14.70 -34.60
N ALA A 21 7.81 -14.50 -35.25
CA ALA A 21 6.52 -14.40 -34.56
C ALA A 21 6.04 -15.74 -33.96
N ASP A 22 6.26 -16.86 -34.67
CA ASP A 22 5.91 -18.20 -34.16
C ASP A 22 6.93 -18.73 -33.14
N SER A 23 8.17 -18.23 -33.15
CA SER A 23 9.18 -18.61 -32.15
C SER A 23 9.00 -17.87 -30.83
N GLU A 24 8.61 -16.59 -30.84
CA GLU A 24 8.32 -15.83 -29.61
C GLU A 24 7.12 -16.42 -28.87
N LYS A 25 6.04 -16.72 -29.61
CA LYS A 25 4.85 -17.38 -29.06
C LYS A 25 5.20 -18.76 -28.46
N ASN A 26 6.01 -19.56 -29.15
CA ASN A 26 6.47 -20.86 -28.65
C ASN A 26 7.47 -20.79 -27.48
N THR A 27 8.16 -19.65 -27.31
CA THR A 27 9.08 -19.44 -26.18
C THR A 27 8.30 -19.06 -24.92
N GLU A 28 7.25 -18.22 -25.04
CA GLU A 28 6.27 -18.01 -23.97
C GLU A 28 5.56 -19.32 -23.57
N PHE A 29 5.22 -20.17 -24.54
CA PHE A 29 4.58 -21.46 -24.27
C PHE A 29 5.50 -22.48 -23.55
N GLN A 30 6.80 -22.50 -23.85
CA GLN A 30 7.75 -23.39 -23.15
C GLN A 30 8.06 -22.94 -21.73
N GLU A 31 7.95 -21.64 -21.43
CA GLU A 31 8.03 -21.19 -20.04
C GLU A 31 6.83 -21.70 -19.26
N ASN A 32 5.60 -21.59 -19.80
CA ASN A 32 4.37 -22.03 -19.14
C ASN A 32 4.34 -23.52 -18.75
N GLU A 33 4.89 -24.43 -19.58
CA GLU A 33 5.03 -25.86 -19.24
C GLU A 33 5.88 -26.10 -17.96
N LYS A 34 6.78 -25.16 -17.62
CA LYS A 34 7.67 -25.27 -16.46
C LYS A 34 7.08 -24.64 -15.19
N ILE A 35 6.03 -23.82 -15.30
CA ILE A 35 5.58 -22.97 -14.18
C ILE A 35 4.74 -23.75 -13.15
N LEU A 36 3.94 -24.73 -13.58
CA LEU A 36 3.17 -25.58 -12.65
C LEU A 36 3.97 -26.74 -12.04
N SER A 37 5.28 -26.79 -12.30
CA SER A 37 6.18 -27.81 -11.75
C SER A 37 6.66 -27.49 -10.33
N GLN A 38 6.60 -26.21 -9.92
CA GLN A 38 6.91 -25.80 -8.55
C GLN A 38 5.62 -25.54 -7.80
N ASP A 39 5.39 -26.35 -6.77
CA ASP A 39 4.21 -26.21 -5.93
C ASP A 39 4.45 -25.13 -4.87
N LEU A 40 3.49 -24.20 -4.72
CA LEU A 40 3.55 -23.16 -3.68
C LEU A 40 3.63 -23.78 -2.27
N LEU A 41 2.85 -24.84 -2.05
CA LEU A 41 2.74 -25.54 -0.78
C LEU A 41 3.11 -27.01 -0.99
N SER A 42 3.93 -27.54 -0.09
CA SER A 42 4.23 -28.97 -0.05
C SER A 42 3.01 -29.80 0.40
N PRO A 43 2.93 -31.10 0.03
CA PRO A 43 1.87 -31.99 0.47
C PRO A 43 1.71 -32.06 2.00
N ASP A 44 2.82 -31.98 2.74
CA ASP A 44 2.82 -31.97 4.20
C ASP A 44 2.17 -30.69 4.75
N GLN A 45 2.49 -29.52 4.16
CA GLN A 45 1.88 -28.24 4.54
C GLN A 45 0.37 -28.22 4.24
N ILE A 46 -0.05 -28.79 3.11
CA ILE A 46 -1.47 -28.90 2.76
C ILE A 46 -2.20 -29.80 3.77
N THR A 47 -1.62 -30.94 4.11
CA THR A 47 -2.20 -31.86 5.11
C THR A 47 -2.32 -31.18 6.48
N ASP A 48 -1.30 -30.42 6.87
CA ASP A 48 -1.30 -29.66 8.11
C ASP A 48 -2.37 -28.54 8.13
N LEU A 49 -2.59 -27.84 7.01
CA LEU A 49 -3.67 -26.86 6.88
C LEU A 49 -5.06 -27.50 6.86
N LEU A 50 -5.21 -28.66 6.24
CA LEU A 50 -6.48 -29.39 6.21
C LEU A 50 -6.89 -29.92 7.60
N SER A 51 -5.92 -30.13 8.48
CA SER A 51 -6.19 -30.53 9.87
C SER A 51 -6.85 -29.43 10.72
N GLU A 52 -6.69 -28.16 10.32
CA GLU A 52 -7.32 -27.04 11.01
C GLU A 52 -8.79 -26.91 10.62
N ALA A 53 -9.66 -26.72 11.62
CA ALA A 53 -11.10 -26.65 11.41
C ALA A 53 -11.56 -25.24 11.01
N ASP A 54 -10.95 -24.21 11.57
CA ASP A 54 -11.35 -22.81 11.46
C ASP A 54 -10.46 -21.99 10.51
N MET A 55 -10.97 -20.83 10.13
CA MET A 55 -10.25 -19.89 9.27
C MET A 55 -9.03 -19.29 9.99
N ASP A 56 -9.14 -19.06 11.31
CA ASP A 56 -8.07 -18.48 12.12
C ASP A 56 -6.84 -19.40 12.21
N GLY A 57 -7.04 -20.71 12.40
CA GLY A 57 -5.98 -21.71 12.41
C GLY A 57 -5.29 -21.83 11.05
N ILE A 58 -6.06 -21.83 9.97
CA ILE A 58 -5.54 -21.80 8.59
C ILE A 58 -4.71 -20.53 8.37
N GLN A 59 -5.19 -19.37 8.84
CA GLN A 59 -4.50 -18.10 8.69
C GLN A 59 -3.14 -18.07 9.41
N GLU A 60 -3.06 -18.51 10.67
CA GLU A 60 -1.78 -18.51 11.39
C GLU A 60 -0.76 -19.49 10.79
N LYS A 61 -1.20 -20.68 10.34
CA LYS A 61 -0.30 -21.62 9.64
C LYS A 61 0.15 -21.08 8.28
N MET A 62 -0.78 -20.55 7.49
CA MET A 62 -0.49 -19.99 6.16
C MET A 62 0.51 -18.84 6.25
N LYS A 63 0.35 -17.96 7.25
CA LYS A 63 1.30 -16.89 7.55
C LYS A 63 2.72 -17.40 7.81
N VAL A 64 2.87 -18.49 8.56
CA VAL A 64 4.17 -19.12 8.82
C VAL A 64 4.76 -19.70 7.54
N PHE A 65 3.95 -20.38 6.72
CA PHE A 65 4.40 -20.99 5.48
C PHE A 65 4.83 -19.96 4.43
N LEU A 66 4.12 -18.85 4.32
CA LEU A 66 4.46 -17.73 3.45
C LEU A 66 5.54 -16.79 4.04
N ASN A 67 5.99 -17.05 5.27
CA ASN A 67 7.01 -16.28 5.97
C ASN A 67 6.67 -14.78 6.13
N PHE A 68 5.39 -14.46 6.34
CA PHE A 68 4.93 -13.08 6.58
C PHE A 68 5.15 -12.67 8.04
N LYS A 69 6.07 -11.73 8.25
CA LYS A 69 6.51 -11.31 9.60
C LYS A 69 5.78 -10.05 10.10
N ASN A 70 5.29 -9.22 9.19
CA ASN A 70 4.90 -7.84 9.49
C ASN A 70 3.43 -7.52 9.17
N LEU A 71 2.49 -8.42 9.46
CA LEU A 71 1.07 -8.21 9.11
C LEU A 71 0.46 -6.93 9.70
N ARG A 72 0.92 -6.47 10.87
CA ARG A 72 0.39 -5.25 11.52
C ARG A 72 0.87 -3.95 10.88
N THR A 73 1.98 -3.98 10.17
CA THR A 73 2.63 -2.78 9.61
C THR A 73 2.69 -2.82 8.08
N CYS A 74 2.65 -4.01 7.48
CA CYS A 74 2.62 -4.24 6.04
C CYS A 74 1.23 -4.64 5.58
N LEU A 75 0.45 -3.66 5.11
CA LEU A 75 -0.85 -3.91 4.49
C LEU A 75 -0.76 -4.84 3.27
N ARG A 76 0.37 -4.86 2.54
CA ARG A 76 0.54 -5.78 1.40
C ARG A 76 0.52 -7.23 1.90
N ASP A 77 1.36 -7.57 2.87
CA ASP A 77 1.43 -8.93 3.44
C ASP A 77 0.08 -9.37 4.00
N ALA A 78 -0.67 -8.45 4.62
CA ALA A 78 -2.01 -8.74 5.13
C ALA A 78 -3.02 -9.08 4.02
N ILE A 79 -3.04 -8.31 2.92
CA ILE A 79 -3.92 -8.58 1.78
C ILE A 79 -3.52 -9.89 1.08
N LEU A 80 -2.22 -10.15 0.94
CA LEU A 80 -1.75 -11.40 0.34
C LEU A 80 -2.12 -12.61 1.19
N LEU A 81 -1.98 -12.51 2.51
CA LEU A 81 -2.39 -13.57 3.41
C LEU A 81 -3.90 -13.85 3.28
N ASP A 82 -4.74 -12.80 3.28
CA ASP A 82 -6.19 -12.93 3.10
C ASP A 82 -6.55 -13.61 1.77
N TYR A 83 -5.85 -13.27 0.69
CA TYR A 83 -6.02 -13.90 -0.62
C TYR A 83 -5.74 -15.41 -0.60
N TYR A 84 -4.59 -15.84 -0.05
CA TYR A 84 -4.24 -17.26 -0.01
C TYR A 84 -5.10 -18.04 0.98
N VAL A 85 -5.47 -17.46 2.12
CA VAL A 85 -6.35 -18.10 3.12
C VAL A 85 -7.75 -18.29 2.57
N SER A 86 -8.32 -17.26 1.95
CA SER A 86 -9.63 -17.34 1.30
C SER A 86 -9.65 -18.37 0.19
N GLY A 87 -8.60 -18.41 -0.64
CA GLY A 87 -8.42 -19.42 -1.67
C GLY A 87 -8.37 -20.84 -1.10
N PHE A 88 -7.51 -21.07 -0.12
CA PHE A 88 -7.36 -22.37 0.50
C PHE A 88 -8.66 -22.84 1.17
N PHE A 89 -9.34 -21.95 1.90
CA PHE A 89 -10.60 -22.26 2.57
C PHE A 89 -11.72 -22.59 1.57
N TRP A 90 -11.77 -21.88 0.44
CA TRP A 90 -12.68 -22.20 -0.65
C TRP A 90 -12.39 -23.58 -1.26
N ALA A 91 -11.12 -23.89 -1.55
CA ALA A 91 -10.72 -25.20 -2.08
C ALA A 91 -11.06 -26.34 -1.11
N LYS A 92 -10.90 -26.11 0.19
CA LYS A 92 -11.34 -27.03 1.25
C LYS A 92 -12.85 -27.25 1.21
N THR A 93 -13.64 -26.19 0.96
CA THR A 93 -15.11 -26.29 0.84
C THR A 93 -15.55 -27.08 -0.39
N MET A 94 -14.70 -27.16 -1.42
CA MET A 94 -14.93 -27.95 -2.63
C MET A 94 -14.42 -29.39 -2.52
N ASP A 95 -13.96 -29.82 -1.33
CA ASP A 95 -13.45 -31.17 -1.06
C ASP A 95 -12.31 -31.61 -2.00
N PHE A 96 -11.45 -30.67 -2.40
CA PHE A 96 -10.31 -30.97 -3.27
C PHE A 96 -9.34 -31.97 -2.61
N SER A 97 -8.76 -32.86 -3.41
CA SER A 97 -7.64 -33.72 -2.98
C SER A 97 -6.40 -32.89 -2.65
N ILE A 98 -5.41 -33.49 -1.98
CA ILE A 98 -4.13 -32.82 -1.66
C ILE A 98 -3.43 -32.31 -2.92
N ASN A 99 -3.45 -33.09 -4.00
CA ASN A 99 -2.86 -32.68 -5.28
C ASN A 99 -3.62 -31.50 -5.90
N GLN A 100 -4.95 -31.54 -5.86
CA GLN A 100 -5.80 -30.45 -6.34
C GLN A 100 -5.58 -29.15 -5.54
N HIS A 101 -5.45 -29.25 -4.21
CA HIS A 101 -5.07 -28.09 -3.38
C HIS A 101 -3.71 -27.52 -3.81
N SER A 102 -2.71 -28.36 -4.01
CA SER A 102 -1.38 -27.93 -4.45
C SER A 102 -1.46 -27.14 -5.75
N LYS A 103 -2.09 -27.73 -6.78
CA LYS A 103 -2.22 -27.09 -8.10
C LYS A 103 -3.09 -25.84 -8.08
N PHE A 104 -4.15 -25.82 -7.29
CA PHE A 104 -4.97 -24.63 -7.13
C PHE A 104 -4.22 -23.49 -6.44
N MET A 105 -3.47 -23.78 -5.38
CA MET A 105 -2.66 -22.77 -4.69
C MET A 105 -1.54 -22.23 -5.58
N THR A 106 -0.90 -23.08 -6.38
CA THR A 106 0.07 -22.65 -7.40
C THR A 106 -0.58 -21.78 -8.48
N LEU A 107 -1.80 -22.11 -8.91
CA LEU A 107 -2.55 -21.26 -9.85
C LEU A 107 -2.82 -19.87 -9.26
N LEU A 108 -3.23 -19.80 -7.98
CA LEU A 108 -3.45 -18.52 -7.29
C LEU A 108 -2.17 -17.70 -7.20
N ASP A 109 -1.04 -18.34 -6.88
CA ASP A 109 0.26 -17.70 -6.82
C ASP A 109 0.67 -17.13 -8.18
N LEU A 110 0.48 -17.91 -9.23
CA LEU A 110 0.89 -17.54 -10.57
C LEU A 110 0.06 -16.38 -11.13
N LEU A 111 -1.26 -16.36 -10.88
CA LEU A 111 -2.11 -15.22 -11.25
C LEU A 111 -1.63 -13.92 -10.58
N LEU A 112 -1.27 -14.00 -9.31
CA LEU A 112 -0.78 -12.86 -8.55
C LEU A 112 0.63 -12.45 -9.00
N HIS A 113 1.50 -13.43 -9.28
CA HIS A 113 2.83 -13.21 -9.82
C HIS A 113 2.76 -12.49 -11.17
N ASN A 114 1.93 -12.98 -12.10
CA ASN A 114 1.72 -12.36 -13.41
C ASN A 114 1.22 -10.92 -13.28
N LEU A 115 0.33 -10.67 -12.33
CA LEU A 115 -0.11 -9.31 -12.04
C LEU A 115 1.03 -8.44 -11.49
N GLN A 116 1.86 -8.96 -10.58
CA GLN A 116 2.93 -8.21 -9.92
C GLN A 116 4.17 -7.97 -10.82
N THR A 117 4.57 -8.95 -11.62
CA THR A 117 5.82 -8.90 -12.40
C THR A 117 5.60 -8.45 -13.83
N LEU A 118 4.55 -8.94 -14.49
CA LEU A 118 4.26 -8.65 -15.89
C LEU A 118 3.29 -7.48 -16.06
N HIS A 119 2.72 -6.95 -14.97
CA HIS A 119 1.69 -5.91 -14.99
C HIS A 119 0.55 -6.27 -15.96
N MET A 120 0.19 -7.56 -15.97
CA MET A 120 -0.75 -8.10 -16.94
C MET A 120 -2.11 -7.42 -16.78
N SER A 121 -2.77 -7.05 -17.89
CA SER A 121 -4.11 -6.47 -17.82
C SER A 121 -5.14 -7.54 -17.45
N LEU A 122 -6.28 -7.15 -16.88
CA LEU A 122 -7.37 -8.08 -16.57
C LEU A 122 -7.78 -8.94 -17.78
N GLY A 123 -7.84 -8.34 -18.98
CA GLY A 123 -8.19 -9.06 -20.21
C GLY A 123 -7.16 -10.13 -20.56
N ASP A 124 -5.87 -9.81 -20.43
CA ASP A 124 -4.78 -10.74 -20.70
C ASP A 124 -4.71 -11.84 -19.65
N SER A 125 -4.97 -11.53 -18.37
CA SER A 125 -5.02 -12.54 -17.30
C SER A 125 -6.18 -13.52 -17.45
N ILE A 126 -7.35 -13.05 -17.90
CA ILE A 126 -8.48 -13.94 -18.23
C ILE A 126 -8.14 -14.84 -19.41
N LYS A 127 -7.47 -14.29 -20.43
CA LYS A 127 -7.03 -15.07 -21.60
C LYS A 127 -6.02 -16.15 -21.18
N TRP A 128 -5.01 -15.76 -20.40
CA TRP A 128 -4.00 -16.67 -19.85
C TRP A 128 -4.63 -17.77 -18.99
N LEU A 129 -5.59 -17.43 -18.12
CA LEU A 129 -6.33 -18.43 -17.34
C LEU A 129 -7.10 -19.40 -18.27
N GLY A 130 -7.70 -18.90 -19.34
CA GLY A 130 -8.38 -19.73 -20.33
C GLY A 130 -7.45 -20.72 -21.02
N GLU A 131 -6.22 -20.30 -21.33
CA GLU A 131 -5.18 -21.16 -21.91
C GLU A 131 -4.74 -22.24 -20.91
N VAL A 132 -4.46 -21.87 -19.66
CA VAL A 132 -4.08 -22.81 -18.59
C VAL A 132 -5.21 -23.82 -18.29
N MET A 133 -6.45 -23.35 -18.24
CA MET A 133 -7.61 -24.22 -18.01
C MET A 133 -7.88 -25.16 -19.19
N ALA A 134 -7.55 -24.74 -20.42
CA ALA A 134 -7.66 -25.60 -21.60
C ALA A 134 -6.59 -26.70 -21.62
N GLU A 135 -5.40 -26.43 -21.08
CA GLU A 135 -4.31 -27.40 -20.95
C GLU A 135 -4.56 -28.42 -19.83
N ILE A 136 -5.17 -27.98 -18.72
CA ILE A 136 -5.52 -28.81 -17.57
C ILE A 136 -6.82 -29.62 -17.82
N GLY A 137 -7.71 -29.11 -18.67
CA GLY A 137 -9.00 -29.73 -19.00
C GLY A 137 -8.88 -31.03 -19.82
N PRO A 138 -9.92 -31.88 -19.85
CA PRO A 138 -9.86 -33.28 -20.33
C PRO A 138 -9.59 -33.49 -21.83
N ASN A 139 -9.31 -32.44 -22.61
CA ASN A 139 -9.26 -32.50 -24.07
C ASN A 139 -7.92 -31.99 -24.63
N HIS A 140 -6.82 -32.73 -24.45
CA HIS A 140 -5.81 -32.93 -25.53
C HIS A 140 -4.67 -33.89 -25.15
N SER A 141 -4.24 -34.65 -26.18
CA SER A 141 -3.00 -35.42 -26.35
C SER A 141 -2.37 -36.11 -25.12
N GLN A 142 -2.29 -37.45 -25.22
CA GLN A 142 -1.66 -38.44 -24.33
C GLN A 142 -0.19 -38.22 -23.89
N LYS A 143 0.38 -37.01 -23.96
CA LYS A 143 1.77 -36.75 -23.56
C LYS A 143 1.94 -36.34 -22.09
N ASN A 144 0.95 -35.73 -21.45
CA ASN A 144 1.07 -35.26 -20.05
C ASN A 144 -0.11 -35.74 -19.20
N GLN A 145 -0.06 -37.00 -18.78
CA GLN A 145 -1.08 -37.64 -17.94
C GLN A 145 -1.16 -37.03 -16.51
N GLU A 146 -0.21 -36.16 -16.17
CA GLU A 146 -0.03 -35.54 -14.85
C GLU A 146 -0.83 -34.22 -14.69
N LEU A 147 -1.38 -33.68 -15.80
CA LEU A 147 -2.05 -32.36 -15.82
C LEU A 147 -3.58 -32.41 -15.76
N HIS A 148 -4.22 -33.59 -15.86
CA HIS A 148 -5.68 -33.71 -15.66
C HIS A 148 -6.04 -33.77 -14.18
N VAL A 149 -5.80 -32.67 -13.47
CA VAL A 149 -6.02 -32.58 -12.01
C VAL A 149 -7.44 -32.14 -11.68
N PHE A 150 -8.10 -31.39 -12.57
CA PHE A 150 -9.47 -30.91 -12.37
C PHE A 150 -10.42 -31.44 -13.43
N ASP A 151 -11.62 -31.84 -13.00
CA ASP A 151 -12.72 -32.12 -13.90
C ASP A 151 -13.33 -30.82 -14.47
N VAL A 152 -14.24 -30.96 -15.45
CA VAL A 152 -14.87 -29.80 -16.09
C VAL A 152 -15.71 -28.98 -15.09
N LYS A 153 -16.32 -29.60 -14.09
CA LYS A 153 -17.13 -28.90 -13.09
C LYS A 153 -16.26 -28.13 -12.11
N GLU A 154 -15.18 -28.75 -11.62
CA GLU A 154 -14.16 -28.17 -10.76
C GLU A 154 -13.47 -26.99 -11.46
N ALA A 155 -13.09 -27.15 -12.74
CA ALA A 155 -12.51 -26.05 -13.53
C ALA A 155 -13.47 -24.86 -13.67
N ASN A 156 -14.76 -25.11 -13.93
CA ASN A 156 -15.76 -24.04 -13.96
C ASN A 156 -15.95 -23.38 -12.59
N ALA A 157 -15.94 -24.16 -11.51
CA ALA A 157 -16.02 -23.64 -10.15
C ALA A 157 -14.81 -22.76 -9.80
N ILE A 158 -13.59 -23.16 -10.20
CA ILE A 158 -12.38 -22.36 -10.05
C ILE A 158 -12.51 -21.04 -10.81
N ILE A 159 -12.97 -21.09 -12.06
CA ILE A 159 -13.17 -19.88 -12.87
C ILE A 159 -14.19 -18.94 -12.19
N ASP A 160 -15.29 -19.47 -11.67
CA ASP A 160 -16.31 -18.67 -11.01
C ASP A 160 -15.83 -18.09 -9.66
N TYR A 161 -15.01 -18.83 -8.92
CA TYR A 161 -14.31 -18.31 -7.75
C TYR A 161 -13.36 -17.17 -8.13
N LEU A 162 -12.54 -17.33 -9.16
CA LEU A 162 -11.59 -16.30 -9.60
C LEU A 162 -12.29 -15.04 -10.11
N LYS A 163 -13.44 -15.19 -10.78
CA LYS A 163 -14.29 -14.07 -11.19
C LYS A 163 -14.74 -13.21 -10.01
N THR A 164 -15.16 -13.84 -8.91
CA THR A 164 -15.73 -13.16 -7.73
C THR A 164 -14.67 -12.76 -6.69
N SER A 165 -13.47 -13.33 -6.75
CA SER A 165 -12.34 -12.99 -5.90
C SER A 165 -11.38 -12.03 -6.61
N LEU A 166 -10.33 -12.55 -7.25
CA LEU A 166 -9.23 -11.77 -7.83
C LEU A 166 -9.71 -10.80 -8.92
N PHE A 167 -10.51 -11.28 -9.88
CA PHE A 167 -10.87 -10.47 -11.05
C PHE A 167 -11.87 -9.37 -10.72
N GLN A 168 -12.78 -9.59 -9.77
CA GLN A 168 -13.68 -8.54 -9.28
C GLN A 168 -12.91 -7.38 -8.64
N HIS A 169 -11.81 -7.68 -7.95
CA HIS A 169 -11.01 -6.70 -7.23
C HIS A 169 -9.68 -6.38 -7.92
N TYR A 170 -9.57 -6.66 -9.23
CA TYR A 170 -8.29 -6.61 -9.96
C TYR A 170 -7.59 -5.25 -9.85
N ARG A 171 -8.34 -4.15 -9.96
CA ARG A 171 -7.82 -2.78 -9.81
C ARG A 171 -7.24 -2.51 -8.41
N LEU A 172 -7.80 -3.13 -7.38
CA LEU A 172 -7.31 -2.99 -6.00
C LEU A 172 -5.95 -3.70 -5.84
N TYR A 173 -5.81 -4.89 -6.42
CA TYR A 173 -4.53 -5.60 -6.44
C TYR A 173 -3.48 -4.85 -7.27
N GLU A 174 -3.84 -4.31 -8.45
CA GLU A 174 -2.95 -3.42 -9.22
C GLU A 174 -2.50 -2.22 -8.38
N PHE A 175 -3.42 -1.53 -7.72
CA PHE A 175 -3.10 -0.38 -6.86
C PHE A 175 -2.17 -0.80 -5.70
N MET A 176 -2.42 -1.94 -5.07
CA MET A 176 -1.56 -2.47 -4.00
C MET A 176 -0.12 -2.74 -4.50
N PHE A 177 0.06 -3.18 -5.74
CA PHE A 177 1.38 -3.47 -6.27
C PHE A 177 2.14 -2.23 -6.74
N TYR A 178 1.45 -1.27 -7.35
CA TYR A 178 2.08 -0.21 -8.13
C TYR A 178 1.86 1.20 -7.62
N SER A 179 0.91 1.43 -6.72
CA SER A 179 0.66 2.77 -6.22
C SER A 179 1.66 3.14 -5.13
N THR A 180 2.38 4.23 -5.38
CA THR A 180 3.20 4.89 -4.39
C THR A 180 2.30 5.38 -3.27
N ARG A 181 2.42 4.81 -2.07
CA ARG A 181 1.71 5.34 -0.90
C ARG A 181 2.29 6.71 -0.60
N GLU A 182 1.46 7.74 -0.65
CA GLU A 182 1.80 9.03 -0.07
C GLU A 182 1.96 8.82 1.43
N GLU A 183 3.20 8.76 1.90
CA GLU A 183 3.52 8.73 3.32
C GLU A 183 3.19 10.11 3.89
N ILE A 184 1.97 10.26 4.39
CA ILE A 184 1.61 11.43 5.19
C ILE A 184 2.35 11.27 6.52
N VAL A 185 3.54 11.84 6.62
CA VAL A 185 4.27 11.96 7.89
C VAL A 185 3.48 12.92 8.77
N ILE A 186 2.59 12.38 9.60
CA ILE A 186 1.92 13.15 10.66
C ILE A 186 2.95 13.32 11.78
N GLY A 187 3.74 14.40 11.70
CA GLY A 187 4.61 14.82 12.78
C GLY A 187 3.76 15.17 14.01
N THR A 188 3.71 14.26 14.99
CA THR A 188 3.14 14.56 16.29
C THR A 188 4.25 15.17 17.13
N GLU A 189 4.26 16.50 17.23
CA GLU A 189 5.12 17.21 18.19
C GLU A 189 4.64 16.85 19.59
N GLN A 190 5.35 15.93 20.26
CA GLN A 190 5.03 15.53 21.62
C GLN A 190 5.71 16.51 22.59
N THR A 191 5.02 17.60 22.92
CA THR A 191 5.44 18.52 23.98
C THR A 191 5.19 17.84 25.34
N VAL A 192 6.22 17.19 25.89
CA VAL A 192 6.18 16.73 27.27
C VAL A 192 6.46 17.93 28.16
N GLU A 193 5.44 18.41 28.86
CA GLU A 193 5.62 19.43 29.89
C GLU A 193 6.41 18.82 31.05
N VAL A 194 7.69 19.16 31.12
CA VAL A 194 8.58 18.70 32.19
C VAL A 194 8.13 19.40 33.47
N CYS A 195 7.70 18.62 34.48
CA CYS A 195 7.43 19.14 35.82
C CYS A 195 8.66 19.94 36.29
N LYS A 196 8.44 21.21 36.67
CA LYS A 196 9.50 22.06 37.22
C LYS A 196 10.15 21.35 38.41
N SER A 197 11.46 21.51 38.58
CA SER A 197 12.20 20.85 39.67
C SER A 197 11.55 21.15 41.03
N ALA A 198 11.59 20.16 41.92
CA ALA A 198 11.01 20.22 43.26
C ALA A 198 11.70 21.23 44.22
N ASP A 199 12.58 22.09 43.69
CA ASP A 199 13.26 23.16 44.43
C ASP A 199 12.27 24.26 44.89
N HIS A 200 11.02 24.19 44.41
CA HIS A 200 9.94 25.12 44.72
C HIS A 200 8.66 24.30 44.92
N PRO A 201 7.82 24.62 45.92
CA PRO A 201 6.51 23.99 46.04
C PRO A 201 5.69 24.31 44.78
N PHE A 202 5.29 23.25 44.06
CA PHE A 202 4.39 23.36 42.92
C PHE A 202 2.94 23.13 43.40
N PRO A 203 1.99 23.96 42.97
CA PRO A 203 2.13 25.11 42.07
C PRO A 203 2.65 26.37 42.77
N ALA A 204 3.12 27.34 41.98
CA ALA A 204 3.64 28.58 42.54
C ALA A 204 2.54 29.33 43.32
N PRO A 205 2.85 29.95 44.47
CA PRO A 205 1.90 30.84 45.14
C PRO A 205 1.37 31.85 44.13
N LEU A 206 0.04 31.94 44.01
CA LEU A 206 -0.76 32.76 43.07
C LEU A 206 -1.26 32.03 41.81
N GLU A 207 -0.76 30.84 41.46
CA GLU A 207 -1.26 30.11 40.28
C GLU A 207 -2.66 29.49 40.52
N GLU A 208 -2.99 29.11 41.76
CA GLU A 208 -4.29 28.53 42.12
C GLU A 208 -5.30 29.52 42.74
N GLY A 209 -4.98 30.82 42.83
CA GLY A 209 -5.88 31.82 43.44
C GLY A 209 -6.19 31.58 44.92
N ILE A 210 -5.28 30.94 45.65
CA ILE A 210 -5.40 30.65 47.09
C ILE A 210 -5.17 31.91 47.95
N SER A 211 -5.91 32.03 49.06
CA SER A 211 -5.71 33.11 50.03
C SER A 211 -4.32 33.01 50.68
N LEU A 212 -3.68 34.15 50.93
CA LEU A 212 -2.32 34.24 51.49
C LEU A 212 -2.20 33.47 52.81
N ASP A 213 -3.22 33.56 53.66
CA ASP A 213 -3.32 32.88 54.96
C ASP A 213 -3.25 31.35 54.84
N ILE A 214 -3.82 30.79 53.76
CA ILE A 214 -3.78 29.34 53.49
C ILE A 214 -2.40 28.95 53.00
N TYR A 215 -1.79 29.76 52.12
CA TYR A 215 -0.44 29.51 51.61
C TYR A 215 0.62 29.51 52.73
N SER A 216 0.59 30.51 53.62
CA SER A 216 1.53 30.64 54.73
C SER A 216 1.52 29.44 55.67
N ALA A 217 0.32 28.89 55.96
CA ALA A 217 0.18 27.72 56.83
C ALA A 217 0.82 26.44 56.27
N PHE A 218 1.00 26.36 54.94
CA PHE A 218 1.63 25.20 54.27
C PHE A 218 3.15 25.34 54.14
N ILE A 219 3.66 26.55 53.91
CA ILE A 219 5.12 26.80 53.84
C ILE A 219 5.77 26.70 55.22
N ASP A 220 5.09 27.18 56.28
CA ASP A 220 5.59 27.10 57.66
C ASP A 220 5.63 25.67 58.22
N ARG A 221 5.04 24.70 57.51
CA ARG A 221 5.04 23.27 57.88
C ARG A 221 6.25 22.50 57.32
N LEU A 222 7.15 23.13 56.56
CA LEU A 222 8.31 22.43 56.02
C LEU A 222 9.18 21.86 57.16
N PRO A 223 9.51 20.56 57.17
CA PRO A 223 10.41 20.01 58.18
C PRO A 223 11.77 20.68 58.04
N THR A 224 12.29 21.17 59.17
CA THR A 224 13.61 21.79 59.28
C THR A 224 14.65 20.87 58.62
N PRO A 225 15.42 21.34 57.63
CA PRO A 225 16.57 20.58 57.14
C PRO A 225 17.60 20.54 58.28
N GLU A 226 17.96 19.34 58.71
CA GLU A 226 19.04 19.14 59.68
C GLU A 226 20.33 19.74 59.12
N SER A 227 20.75 20.86 59.70
CA SER A 227 21.99 21.55 59.35
C SER A 227 23.15 20.89 60.10
N GLU A 228 24.01 20.18 59.36
CA GLU A 228 25.39 19.95 59.80
C GLU A 228 26.24 21.19 59.48
N GLY A 229 26.46 21.99 60.52
CA GLY A 229 27.64 22.81 60.84
C GLY A 229 28.46 23.51 59.74
N LYS A 230 28.45 24.85 59.76
CA LYS A 230 29.55 25.70 60.28
C LYS A 230 29.33 27.21 60.03
N VAL A 231 29.16 27.94 61.13
CA VAL A 231 29.73 29.26 61.49
C VAL A 231 30.41 30.06 60.36
N LEU A 232 29.91 31.25 60.01
CA LEU A 232 30.33 32.55 60.60
C LEU A 232 29.57 33.75 59.97
N ASP A 233 29.18 34.64 60.87
CA ASP A 233 28.71 36.04 60.78
C ASP A 233 28.97 36.84 59.48
N GLN A 234 27.97 37.62 59.05
CA GLN A 234 28.06 39.09 59.15
C GLN A 234 26.69 39.78 58.98
N GLU A 235 26.39 40.66 59.93
CA GLU A 235 25.28 41.62 59.95
C GLU A 235 25.29 42.58 58.74
N GLN A 236 24.12 43.01 58.25
CA GLN A 236 23.57 44.36 58.46
C GLN A 236 22.35 44.63 57.55
N SER A 237 21.48 45.47 58.09
CA SER A 237 20.11 45.79 57.66
C SER A 237 20.07 47.03 56.72
N PRO A 238 18.93 47.71 56.51
CA PRO A 238 18.13 47.72 55.27
C PRO A 238 18.13 49.10 54.58
N GLN A 239 17.68 49.17 53.31
CA GLN A 239 17.26 50.35 52.50
C GLN A 239 17.71 50.09 51.05
N ASP A 240 17.01 50.47 49.98
CA ASP A 240 15.83 51.31 49.79
C ASP A 240 15.19 50.89 48.45
N LEU A 241 13.89 51.13 48.33
CA LEU A 241 13.16 51.08 47.06
C LEU A 241 13.70 52.17 46.13
N GLN A 242 14.05 51.82 44.89
CA GLN A 242 13.79 52.69 43.75
C GLN A 242 13.42 51.88 42.49
N PRO A 243 12.39 52.31 41.75
CA PRO A 243 11.94 51.69 40.51
C PRO A 243 12.67 52.31 39.32
N GLU A 244 12.97 51.54 38.27
CA GLU A 244 13.01 52.05 36.89
C GLU A 244 13.22 50.92 35.89
N SER A 245 12.27 50.76 34.97
CA SER A 245 12.47 50.93 33.53
C SER A 245 11.48 50.04 32.76
N GLU A 246 10.25 50.52 32.61
CA GLU A 246 9.38 50.10 31.51
C GLU A 246 9.95 50.71 30.23
N ALA A 247 10.78 49.95 29.52
CA ALA A 247 10.98 50.18 28.09
C ALA A 247 9.66 49.79 27.41
N ALA A 248 8.84 50.80 27.09
CA ALA A 248 7.66 50.63 26.26
C ALA A 248 8.11 50.20 24.84
N GLU A 249 8.22 48.89 24.62
CA GLU A 249 8.08 48.34 23.28
C GLU A 249 6.68 48.69 22.81
N ALA A 250 6.59 49.66 21.90
CA ALA A 250 5.35 49.96 21.22
C ALA A 250 4.91 48.69 20.48
N ASP A 251 3.82 48.09 20.95
CA ASP A 251 3.20 46.91 20.37
C ASP A 251 2.99 47.15 18.87
N SER A 252 3.71 46.39 18.04
CA SER A 252 3.69 46.53 16.58
C SER A 252 2.33 46.15 15.97
N LEU A 253 1.40 45.65 16.79
CA LEU A 253 0.02 45.35 16.43
C LEU A 253 -0.97 46.45 16.88
N ALA A 254 -0.49 47.47 17.61
CA ALA A 254 -1.30 48.61 18.05
C ALA A 254 -1.71 49.48 16.85
N GLY A 255 -2.83 49.12 16.22
CA GLY A 255 -3.38 49.84 15.08
C GLY A 255 -4.16 48.96 14.12
N PHE A 256 -3.98 47.63 14.17
CA PHE A 256 -4.79 46.70 13.39
C PHE A 256 -6.05 46.33 14.16
N THR A 257 -7.20 46.60 13.56
CA THR A 257 -8.47 46.17 14.09
C THR A 257 -8.81 44.77 13.59
N ILE A 258 -9.67 44.07 14.31
CA ILE A 258 -10.17 42.74 13.92
C ILE A 258 -10.82 42.78 12.53
N ASP A 259 -11.38 43.92 12.12
CA ASP A 259 -12.01 44.10 10.82
C ASP A 259 -11.00 44.21 9.67
N ASP A 260 -9.78 44.71 9.94
CA ASP A 260 -8.69 44.74 8.95
C ASP A 260 -8.23 43.31 8.61
N VAL A 261 -8.13 42.45 9.62
CA VAL A 261 -7.77 41.03 9.44
C VAL A 261 -8.87 40.27 8.69
N LYS A 262 -10.14 40.52 9.02
CA LYS A 262 -11.28 39.91 8.30
C LYS A 262 -11.35 40.34 6.84
N SER A 263 -11.09 41.61 6.56
CA SER A 263 -11.05 42.15 5.20
C SER A 263 -9.90 41.56 4.39
N ALA A 264 -8.70 41.45 4.98
CA ALA A 264 -7.56 40.81 4.35
C ALA A 264 -7.84 39.32 4.03
N LEU A 265 -8.44 38.58 4.98
CA LEU A 265 -8.81 37.19 4.79
C LEU A 265 -9.88 37.00 3.71
N ALA A 266 -10.91 37.85 3.70
CA ALA A 266 -11.96 37.80 2.68
C ALA A 266 -11.38 38.02 1.27
N ARG A 267 -10.49 39.01 1.11
CA ARG A 267 -9.82 39.29 -0.17
C ARG A 267 -8.99 38.11 -0.66
N VAL A 268 -8.19 37.50 0.22
CA VAL A 268 -7.38 36.33 -0.13
C VAL A 268 -8.26 35.14 -0.51
N THR A 269 -9.36 34.94 0.22
CA THR A 269 -10.31 33.85 -0.05
C THR A 269 -10.99 34.03 -1.41
N ASP A 270 -11.45 35.23 -1.72
CA ASP A 270 -12.07 35.54 -3.01
C ASP A 270 -11.10 35.37 -4.18
N GLU A 271 -9.83 35.79 -4.01
CA GLU A 271 -8.80 35.62 -5.03
C GLU A 271 -8.49 34.15 -5.31
N VAL A 272 -8.31 33.34 -4.26
CA VAL A 272 -8.07 31.89 -4.40
C VAL A 272 -9.27 31.21 -5.05
N LEU A 273 -10.49 31.53 -4.62
CA LEU A 273 -11.70 30.93 -5.17
C LEU A 273 -11.88 31.25 -6.65
N LEU A 274 -11.59 32.50 -7.04
CA LEU A 274 -11.70 32.95 -8.43
C LEU A 274 -10.65 32.28 -9.33
N ASN A 275 -9.42 32.08 -8.82
CA ASN A 275 -8.37 31.35 -9.51
C ASN A 275 -8.74 29.86 -9.70
N ILE A 276 -9.28 29.20 -8.67
CA ILE A 276 -9.73 27.80 -8.75
C ILE A 276 -10.86 27.67 -9.77
N GLN A 277 -11.85 28.57 -9.73
CA GLN A 277 -12.95 28.56 -10.68
C GLN A 277 -12.48 28.73 -12.13
N LYS A 278 -11.48 29.60 -12.35
CA LYS A 278 -10.86 29.79 -13.65
C LYS A 278 -10.14 28.52 -14.13
N GLU A 279 -9.34 27.90 -13.27
CA GLU A 279 -8.60 26.67 -13.60
C GLU A 279 -9.55 25.51 -13.97
N ILE A 280 -10.64 25.34 -13.22
CA ILE A 280 -11.66 24.32 -13.52
C ILE A 280 -12.28 24.55 -14.89
N ASN A 281 -12.64 25.79 -15.23
CA ASN A 281 -13.23 26.12 -16.53
C ASN A 281 -12.24 25.88 -17.69
N GLU A 282 -10.97 26.24 -17.53
CA GLU A 282 -9.93 25.99 -18.53
C GLU A 282 -9.69 24.49 -18.75
N LYS A 283 -9.64 23.71 -17.67
CA LYS A 283 -9.50 22.24 -17.74
C LYS A 283 -10.71 21.59 -18.41
N LEU A 284 -11.92 22.04 -18.08
CA LEU A 284 -13.15 21.54 -18.68
C LEU A 284 -13.19 21.82 -20.18
N GLN A 285 -12.84 23.04 -20.60
CA GLN A 285 -12.78 23.40 -22.02
C GLN A 285 -11.72 22.59 -22.77
N ALA A 286 -10.52 22.43 -22.22
CA ALA A 286 -9.47 21.61 -22.83
C ALA A 286 -9.91 20.14 -23.00
N GLN A 287 -10.65 19.61 -22.03
CA GLN A 287 -11.18 18.26 -22.10
C GLN A 287 -12.31 18.13 -23.15
N GLU A 288 -13.20 19.12 -23.26
CA GLU A 288 -14.23 19.17 -24.30
C GLU A 288 -13.62 19.23 -25.71
N GLU A 289 -12.61 20.07 -25.92
CA GLU A 289 -11.88 20.17 -27.20
C GLU A 289 -11.17 18.85 -27.57
N ALA A 290 -10.59 18.17 -26.58
CA ALA A 290 -9.96 16.86 -26.78
C ALA A 290 -10.98 15.79 -27.20
N PHE A 291 -12.16 15.76 -26.55
CA PHE A 291 -13.23 14.84 -26.93
C PHE A 291 -13.82 15.16 -28.30
N ASN A 292 -14.06 16.44 -28.61
CA ASN A 292 -14.55 16.87 -29.92
C ASN A 292 -13.56 16.47 -31.03
N THR A 293 -12.26 16.62 -30.79
CA THR A 293 -11.22 16.16 -31.72
C THR A 293 -11.26 14.64 -31.93
N ARG A 294 -11.50 13.86 -30.87
CA ARG A 294 -11.63 12.39 -30.97
C ARG A 294 -12.88 11.98 -31.72
N ILE A 295 -14.01 12.66 -31.50
CA ILE A 295 -15.28 12.42 -32.22
C ILE A 295 -15.10 12.73 -33.71
N GLU A 296 -14.49 13.86 -34.07
CA GLU A 296 -14.24 14.22 -35.47
C GLU A 296 -13.30 13.22 -36.17
N LYS A 297 -12.31 12.66 -35.47
CA LYS A 297 -11.46 11.58 -36.00
C LYS A 297 -12.26 10.31 -36.27
N LEU A 298 -13.19 9.93 -35.38
CA LEU A 298 -14.06 8.77 -35.56
C LEU A 298 -15.09 8.95 -36.68
N LYS A 299 -15.54 10.18 -36.92
CA LYS A 299 -16.49 10.50 -37.99
C LYS A 299 -15.86 10.53 -39.39
N LYS A 300 -14.54 10.69 -39.47
CA LYS A 300 -13.76 10.70 -40.72
C LYS A 300 -13.16 9.34 -41.10
N ALA A 301 -13.20 8.36 -40.19
CA ALA A 301 -12.84 6.96 -40.45
C ALA A 301 -14.07 6.18 -40.93
#